data_AF-A0A352WM33-F1
#
_entry.id   AF-A0A352WM33-F1
#
_cell.length_a   1.000
_cell.length_b   1.000
_cell.length_c   1.000
_cell.angle_alpha   90.00
_cell.angle_beta   90.00
_cell.angle_gamma   90.00
#
_symmetry.space_group_name_H-M   'P 1'
#
loop_
_entity.id
_entity.type
_entity.pdbx_description
1 polymer ?
#
loop_
_entity_poly.entity_id
_entity_poly.type
_entity_poly.pdbx_seq_one_letter_code
_entity_poly.pdbx_strand_id
1 'polypeptide(L)'
;MALVIACSASASRDSLVVDSLNGVLHVAERTAPPLPVQLGNENIKAVYEACSRAQVAVVANQTSVIGDGRKGESVHLVDTLLALGIDVRKVFAPEHGFRGDAHNGANIDDSVDPTTGLPVLSLHGKHRKPTAESLDDVRVIIFDIQDVGARFYTYLSSLFLVMEAAAENDKVVIVLDRPNPHGHQIAGPVRSEKWKSFVGQVPVPVLHGMTLGEMARLFNGEGWLEGGAQCDLIVIPCEGYAHSDAWYPHIAPSPNLPTPESIALYPSLCPLEPTVVSVG
;
A
#
# COMPACT_ATOMS: atom_id res chain seq x y z
N MET A 1 -25.60 19.70 28.69
CA MET A 1 -24.49 20.50 28.13
C MET A 1 -23.73 19.59 27.18
N ALA A 2 -24.23 19.48 25.94
CA ALA A 2 -23.69 18.60 24.91
C ALA A 2 -23.03 19.49 23.86
N LEU A 3 -21.71 19.36 23.72
CA LEU A 3 -20.91 20.07 22.74
C LEU A 3 -20.93 19.22 21.45
N VAL A 4 -21.68 19.68 20.44
CA VAL A 4 -21.65 19.13 19.09
C VAL A 4 -20.47 19.78 18.38
N ILE A 5 -19.42 19.02 18.10
CA ILE A 5 -18.37 19.41 17.15
C ILE A 5 -18.79 18.85 15.79
N ALA A 6 -19.34 19.71 14.94
CA ALA A 6 -19.57 19.40 13.53
C ALA A 6 -18.27 19.64 12.77
N CYS A 7 -17.60 18.57 12.36
CA CYS A 7 -16.56 18.63 11.34
C CYS A 7 -17.23 18.34 9.99
N SER A 8 -17.47 19.38 9.20
CA SER A 8 -17.94 19.22 7.82
C SER A 8 -17.07 20.08 6.90
N ALA A 9 -15.85 19.60 6.63
CA ALA A 9 -15.17 19.96 5.39
C ALA A 9 -15.56 18.88 4.36
N SER A 10 -16.78 18.95 3.85
CA SER A 10 -17.14 18.20 2.65
C SER A 10 -16.35 18.83 1.50
N ALA A 11 -15.47 18.06 0.85
CA ALA A 11 -14.90 18.46 -0.42
C ALA A 11 -16.07 18.76 -1.38
N SER A 12 -16.27 20.04 -1.69
CA SER A 12 -17.32 20.47 -2.61
C SER A 12 -16.77 20.36 -4.04
N ARG A 13 -17.66 20.15 -5.03
CA ARG A 13 -17.27 20.17 -6.44
C ARG A 13 -16.51 21.43 -6.85
N ASP A 14 -16.67 22.52 -6.10
CA ASP A 14 -16.06 23.82 -6.38
C ASP A 14 -14.56 23.89 -5.99
N SER A 15 -14.03 22.94 -5.21
CA SER A 15 -12.59 22.87 -4.89
C SER A 15 -11.77 22.08 -5.92
N LEU A 16 -12.44 21.49 -6.93
CA LEU A 16 -11.80 20.76 -8.01
C LEU A 16 -11.56 21.72 -9.17
N VAL A 17 -10.29 22.06 -9.42
CA VAL A 17 -9.93 22.90 -10.56
C VAL A 17 -9.52 21.99 -11.71
N VAL A 18 -10.23 22.10 -12.82
CA VAL A 18 -9.82 21.46 -14.08
C VAL A 18 -8.64 22.27 -14.62
N ASP A 19 -7.45 21.68 -14.64
CA ASP A 19 -6.34 22.28 -15.37
C ASP A 19 -6.66 22.26 -16.87
N SER A 20 -6.99 23.43 -17.41
CA SER A 20 -7.33 23.62 -18.83
C SER A 20 -6.20 23.29 -19.81
N LEU A 21 -4.97 23.08 -19.33
CA LEU A 21 -3.84 22.68 -20.17
C LEU A 21 -3.67 21.16 -20.26
N ASN A 22 -4.07 20.40 -19.24
CA ASN A 22 -3.78 18.96 -19.14
C ASN A 22 -5.03 18.07 -18.95
N GLY A 23 -6.22 18.65 -18.76
CA GLY A 23 -7.47 17.89 -18.64
C GLY A 23 -7.59 17.05 -17.38
N VAL A 24 -6.79 17.33 -16.35
CA VAL A 24 -6.79 16.59 -15.09
C VAL A 24 -7.44 17.41 -13.99
N LEU A 25 -8.29 16.74 -13.19
CA LEU A 25 -8.73 17.20 -11.88
C LEU A 25 -7.53 17.16 -10.91
N HIS A 26 -7.01 18.33 -10.55
CA HIS A 26 -6.05 18.48 -9.46
C HIS A 26 -6.64 19.37 -8.37
N VAL A 27 -6.19 19.17 -7.14
CA VAL A 27 -6.47 20.14 -6.07
C VAL A 27 -5.52 21.33 -6.27
N ALA A 28 -6.08 22.52 -6.50
CA ALA A 28 -5.30 23.72 -6.80
C ALA A 28 -4.42 24.19 -5.63
N GLU A 29 -4.82 23.88 -4.40
CA GLU A 29 -4.06 24.19 -3.19
C GLU A 29 -3.87 22.93 -2.35
N ARG A 30 -2.61 22.64 -2.00
CA ARG A 30 -2.28 21.54 -1.09
C ARG A 30 -2.39 22.04 0.34
N THR A 31 -3.05 21.25 1.18
CA THR A 31 -3.20 21.54 2.61
C THR A 31 -2.28 20.64 3.42
N ALA A 32 -1.97 21.03 4.66
CA ALA A 32 -1.49 20.08 5.64
C ALA A 32 -2.71 19.45 6.33
N PRO A 33 -2.67 18.15 6.68
CA PRO A 33 -3.72 17.54 7.47
C PRO A 33 -3.99 18.37 8.74
N PRO A 34 -5.25 18.72 9.05
CA PRO A 34 -5.57 19.57 10.21
C PRO A 34 -5.32 18.85 11.54
N LEU A 35 -5.23 17.52 11.51
CA LEU A 35 -4.90 16.63 12.62
C LEU A 35 -3.91 15.57 12.16
N PRO A 36 -3.16 14.94 13.08
CA PRO A 36 -2.32 13.81 12.73
C PRO A 36 -3.14 12.70 12.07
N VAL A 37 -2.75 12.29 10.86
CA VAL A 37 -3.37 11.19 10.13
C VAL A 37 -3.29 9.90 10.94
N GLN A 38 -4.37 9.16 11.10
CA GLN A 38 -4.32 7.82 11.69
C GLN A 38 -4.27 6.79 10.57
N LEU A 39 -3.25 5.93 10.57
CA LEU A 39 -3.12 4.87 9.58
C LEU A 39 -4.14 3.76 9.84
N GLY A 40 -4.48 2.98 8.82
CA GLY A 40 -5.41 1.85 8.99
C GLY A 40 -4.95 0.85 10.05
N ASN A 41 -3.63 0.65 10.18
CA ASN A 41 -3.05 -0.23 11.18
C ASN A 41 -3.08 0.32 12.62
N GLU A 42 -3.38 1.61 12.83
CA GLU A 42 -3.57 2.21 14.15
C GLU A 42 -4.97 1.94 14.73
N ASN A 43 -5.93 1.51 13.90
CA ASN A 43 -7.24 1.07 14.37
C ASN A 43 -7.19 -0.38 14.87
N ILE A 44 -6.50 -0.59 15.99
CA ILE A 44 -6.24 -1.91 16.58
C ILE A 44 -7.52 -2.70 16.82
N LYS A 45 -8.60 -2.02 17.20
CA LYS A 45 -9.90 -2.66 17.41
C LYS A 45 -10.43 -3.26 16.11
N ALA A 46 -10.47 -2.49 15.02
CA ALA A 46 -10.95 -2.96 13.73
C ALA A 46 -10.05 -4.09 13.17
N VAL A 47 -8.72 -3.96 13.33
CA VAL A 47 -7.76 -5.00 12.92
C VAL A 47 -8.04 -6.30 13.68
N TYR A 48 -8.20 -6.23 15.01
CA TYR A 48 -8.48 -7.40 15.84
C TYR A 48 -9.82 -8.07 15.48
N GLU A 49 -10.87 -7.27 15.31
CA GLU A 49 -12.20 -7.76 14.94
C GLU A 49 -12.19 -8.44 13.56
N ALA A 50 -11.48 -7.87 12.58
CA ALA A 50 -11.36 -8.42 11.24
C ALA A 50 -10.53 -9.72 11.18
N CYS A 51 -9.65 -9.95 12.15
CA CYS A 51 -8.79 -11.14 12.20
C CYS A 51 -9.30 -12.26 13.13
N SER A 52 -10.41 -12.05 13.85
CA SER A 52 -10.74 -12.87 15.02
C SER A 52 -10.88 -14.37 14.69
N ARG A 53 -9.95 -15.16 15.24
CA ARG A 53 -9.82 -16.64 15.12
C ARG A 53 -9.44 -17.18 13.74
N ALA A 54 -9.06 -16.33 12.81
CA ALA A 54 -8.51 -16.76 11.52
C ALA A 54 -7.01 -17.01 11.63
N GLN A 55 -6.49 -17.96 10.83
CA GLN A 55 -5.06 -18.03 10.54
C GLN A 55 -4.69 -16.91 9.55
N VAL A 56 -3.70 -16.10 9.91
CA VAL A 56 -3.37 -14.86 9.20
C VAL A 56 -2.01 -14.96 8.52
N ALA A 57 -1.95 -14.56 7.26
CA ALA A 57 -0.71 -14.13 6.61
C ALA A 57 -0.64 -12.60 6.58
N VAL A 58 0.57 -12.04 6.63
CA VAL A 58 0.77 -10.59 6.53
C VAL A 58 1.72 -10.28 5.38
N VAL A 59 1.26 -9.49 4.41
CA VAL A 59 2.09 -8.86 3.38
C VAL A 59 2.61 -7.54 3.95
N ALA A 60 3.89 -7.51 4.29
CA ALA A 60 4.51 -6.42 5.03
C ALA A 60 5.98 -6.22 4.65
N ASN A 61 6.48 -5.02 4.95
CA ASN A 61 7.88 -4.66 4.87
C ASN A 61 8.25 -3.74 6.05
N GLN A 62 9.41 -3.08 6.00
CA GLN A 62 9.89 -2.22 7.09
C GLN A 62 8.98 -1.02 7.40
N THR A 63 8.07 -0.66 6.49
CA THR A 63 7.12 0.45 6.68
C THR A 63 5.87 0.05 7.48
N SER A 64 5.66 -1.26 7.68
CA SER A 64 4.50 -1.84 8.35
C SER A 64 4.55 -1.70 9.88
N VAL A 65 4.87 -0.50 10.36
CA VAL A 65 4.90 -0.16 11.79
C VAL A 65 3.70 0.67 12.19
N ILE A 66 3.33 0.57 13.47
CA ILE A 66 2.25 1.36 14.06
C ILE A 66 2.71 2.81 14.21
N GLY A 67 1.94 3.74 13.62
CA GLY A 67 2.19 5.18 13.71
C GLY A 67 3.31 5.70 12.79
N ASP A 68 3.88 4.87 11.91
CA ASP A 68 4.87 5.25 10.89
C ASP A 68 5.99 6.15 11.44
N GLY A 69 6.73 5.72 12.47
CA GLY A 69 7.94 6.44 12.94
C GLY A 69 7.71 7.77 13.68
N ARG A 70 6.53 8.39 13.57
CA ARG A 70 6.29 9.77 14.04
C ARG A 70 6.36 9.97 15.55
N LYS A 71 6.25 8.89 16.33
CA LYS A 71 6.26 8.90 17.80
C LYS A 71 7.54 8.32 18.40
N GLY A 72 8.60 8.12 17.61
CA GLY A 72 9.84 7.49 18.07
C GLY A 72 9.76 5.97 17.94
N GLU A 73 9.94 5.23 19.04
CA GLU A 73 9.90 3.76 19.05
C GLU A 73 8.65 3.25 18.32
N SER A 74 8.88 2.48 17.26
CA SER A 74 7.84 1.98 16.37
C SER A 74 7.81 0.47 16.46
N VAL A 75 6.63 -0.09 16.73
CA VAL A 75 6.41 -1.53 16.80
C VAL A 75 5.86 -1.99 15.46
N HIS A 76 6.43 -3.06 14.90
CA HIS A 76 5.96 -3.64 13.67
C HIS A 76 4.56 -4.27 13.86
N LEU A 77 3.73 -4.23 12.82
CA LEU A 77 2.37 -4.78 12.84
C LEU A 77 2.36 -6.24 13.28
N VAL A 78 3.20 -7.09 12.66
CA VAL A 78 3.33 -8.52 13.01
C VAL A 78 3.58 -8.73 14.51
N ASP A 79 4.48 -7.97 15.12
CA ASP A 79 4.77 -8.10 16.56
C ASP A 79 3.54 -7.69 17.39
N THR A 80 2.82 -6.67 16.95
CA THR A 80 1.56 -6.22 17.57
C THR A 80 0.47 -7.29 17.46
N LEU A 81 0.30 -7.92 16.29
CA LEU A 81 -0.69 -8.98 16.07
C LEU A 81 -0.42 -10.20 16.96
N LEU A 82 0.85 -10.62 17.04
CA LEU A 82 1.27 -11.72 17.92
C LEU A 82 1.02 -11.40 19.39
N ALA A 83 1.32 -10.17 19.84
CA ALA A 83 1.06 -9.73 21.21
C ALA A 83 -0.44 -9.68 21.54
N LEU A 84 -1.30 -9.43 20.55
CA LEU A 84 -2.76 -9.50 20.67
C LEU A 84 -3.31 -10.94 20.64
N GLY A 85 -2.46 -11.94 20.46
CA GLY A 85 -2.84 -13.36 20.38
C GLY A 85 -3.49 -13.74 19.05
N ILE A 86 -3.25 -12.99 17.98
CA ILE A 86 -3.69 -13.34 16.63
C ILE A 86 -2.76 -14.42 16.07
N ASP A 87 -3.35 -15.44 15.43
CA ASP A 87 -2.64 -16.59 14.87
C ASP A 87 -1.97 -16.26 13.53
N VAL A 88 -0.87 -15.51 13.58
CA VAL A 88 -0.05 -15.20 12.41
C VAL A 88 0.78 -16.43 12.04
N ARG A 89 0.59 -16.94 10.82
CA ARG A 89 1.27 -18.14 10.32
C ARG A 89 2.53 -17.86 9.53
N LYS A 90 2.52 -16.77 8.76
CA LYS A 90 3.61 -16.41 7.86
C LYS A 90 3.56 -14.95 7.45
N VAL A 91 4.69 -14.48 6.94
CA VAL A 91 4.84 -13.17 6.33
C VAL A 91 5.17 -13.34 4.86
N PHE A 92 4.60 -12.50 4.02
CA PHE A 92 4.98 -12.34 2.63
C PHE A 92 5.74 -11.02 2.48
N ALA A 93 7.01 -11.08 2.07
CA ALA A 93 7.87 -9.91 1.92
C ALA A 93 8.07 -9.57 0.44
N PRO A 94 7.76 -8.33 -0.01
CA PRO A 94 8.07 -7.87 -1.36
C PRO A 94 9.56 -7.54 -1.55
N GLU A 95 9.88 -6.62 -2.47
CA GLU A 95 11.21 -6.31 -3.01
C GLU A 95 12.27 -5.74 -2.03
N HIS A 96 11.91 -5.23 -0.85
CA HIS A 96 12.87 -4.63 0.10
C HIS A 96 12.97 -5.38 1.44
N GLY A 97 12.38 -6.58 1.49
CA GLY A 97 12.44 -7.47 2.65
C GLY A 97 11.43 -7.08 3.71
N PHE A 98 11.50 -7.77 4.85
CA PHE A 98 10.51 -7.66 5.92
C PHE A 98 10.88 -6.62 6.98
N ARG A 99 12.10 -6.69 7.55
CA ARG A 99 12.55 -5.82 8.65
C ARG A 99 13.45 -4.66 8.22
N GLY A 100 13.72 -4.51 6.91
CA GLY A 100 14.59 -3.45 6.38
C GLY A 100 16.09 -3.74 6.44
N ASP A 101 16.48 -4.96 6.81
CA ASP A 101 17.88 -5.40 6.89
C ASP A 101 18.50 -5.82 5.54
N ALA A 102 17.69 -5.88 4.47
CA ALA A 102 18.12 -6.30 3.14
C ALA A 102 18.54 -5.10 2.26
N HIS A 103 19.67 -5.22 1.56
CA HIS A 103 20.14 -4.20 0.59
C HIS A 103 19.40 -4.28 -0.76
N ASN A 104 19.37 -3.15 -1.48
CA ASN A 104 18.81 -3.01 -2.83
C ASN A 104 19.28 -4.12 -3.78
N GLY A 105 18.34 -4.74 -4.51
CA GLY A 105 18.65 -5.70 -5.58
C GLY A 105 19.17 -7.06 -5.10
N ALA A 106 19.23 -7.31 -3.79
CA ALA A 106 19.44 -8.66 -3.28
C ALA A 106 18.20 -9.50 -3.57
N ASN A 107 18.38 -10.70 -4.15
CA ASN A 107 17.30 -11.67 -4.18
C ASN A 107 16.88 -11.93 -2.73
N ILE A 108 15.66 -11.52 -2.38
CA ILE A 108 15.06 -11.90 -1.11
C ILE A 108 14.60 -13.33 -1.31
N ASP A 109 15.34 -14.26 -0.72
CA ASP A 109 14.93 -15.65 -0.64
C ASP A 109 14.03 -15.86 0.58
N ASP A 110 13.32 -16.98 0.59
CA ASP A 110 12.54 -17.38 1.76
C ASP A 110 13.44 -17.51 2.99
N SER A 111 12.94 -17.05 4.14
CA SER A 111 13.71 -16.97 5.38
C SER A 111 12.80 -17.18 6.59
N VAL A 112 13.37 -17.04 7.79
CA VAL A 112 12.64 -17.09 9.06
C VAL A 112 12.97 -15.82 9.82
N ASP A 113 11.94 -15.11 10.31
CA ASP A 113 12.11 -13.93 11.13
C ASP A 113 12.72 -14.33 12.49
N PRO A 114 13.94 -13.89 12.85
CA PRO A 114 14.62 -14.37 14.05
C PRO A 114 13.92 -13.91 15.34
N THR A 115 13.14 -12.84 15.29
CA THR A 115 12.39 -12.29 16.43
C THR A 115 11.16 -13.12 16.75
N THR A 116 10.39 -13.52 15.74
CA THR A 116 9.08 -14.19 15.92
C THR A 116 9.11 -15.68 15.63
N GLY A 117 10.12 -16.16 14.90
CA GLY A 117 10.20 -17.52 14.38
C GLY A 117 9.27 -17.78 13.19
N LEU A 118 8.59 -16.76 12.67
CA LEU A 118 7.67 -16.90 11.54
C LEU A 118 8.42 -17.12 10.23
N PRO A 119 7.92 -17.99 9.34
CA PRO A 119 8.41 -18.06 7.97
C PRO A 119 8.10 -16.76 7.22
N VAL A 120 9.10 -16.27 6.50
CA VAL A 120 9.03 -15.08 5.62
C VAL A 120 9.22 -15.57 4.19
N LEU A 121 8.16 -15.51 3.40
CA LEU A 121 8.16 -15.95 2.00
C LEU A 121 8.32 -14.75 1.07
N SER A 122 9.19 -14.87 0.07
CA SER A 122 9.44 -13.80 -0.87
C SER A 122 8.34 -13.70 -1.93
N LEU A 123 7.81 -12.49 -2.12
CA LEU A 123 6.98 -12.11 -3.27
C LEU A 123 7.79 -11.34 -4.32
N HIS A 124 9.10 -11.60 -4.39
CA HIS A 124 10.00 -11.05 -5.38
C HIS A 124 10.74 -12.15 -6.16
N GLY A 125 11.27 -11.82 -7.33
CA GLY A 125 11.99 -12.79 -8.16
C GLY A 125 11.09 -13.89 -8.74
N LYS A 126 11.26 -15.13 -8.26
CA LYS A 126 10.62 -16.34 -8.83
C LYS A 126 9.10 -16.35 -8.67
N HIS A 127 8.60 -15.89 -7.53
CA HIS A 127 7.19 -15.87 -7.21
C HIS A 127 6.80 -14.45 -6.81
N ARG A 128 5.97 -13.77 -7.62
CA ARG A 128 5.45 -12.42 -7.32
C ARG A 128 4.01 -12.43 -6.82
N LYS A 129 3.37 -13.60 -6.92
CA LYS A 129 2.01 -13.91 -6.52
C LYS A 129 2.08 -15.06 -5.51
N PRO A 130 1.39 -15.00 -4.35
CA PRO A 130 1.28 -16.15 -3.46
C PRO A 130 0.76 -17.38 -4.22
N THR A 131 1.32 -18.56 -3.94
CA THR A 131 0.86 -19.80 -4.56
C THR A 131 -0.29 -20.41 -3.75
N ALA A 132 -1.03 -21.34 -4.34
CA ALA A 132 -2.10 -22.03 -3.62
C ALA A 132 -1.56 -22.76 -2.38
N GLU A 133 -0.37 -23.37 -2.49
CA GLU A 133 0.32 -24.06 -1.41
C GLU A 133 0.76 -23.09 -0.31
N SER A 134 1.25 -21.90 -0.66
CA SER A 134 1.64 -20.93 0.37
C SER A 134 0.44 -20.31 1.11
N LEU A 135 -0.78 -20.49 0.58
CA LEU A 135 -2.03 -20.00 1.16
C LEU A 135 -2.86 -21.09 1.85
N ASP A 136 -2.38 -22.34 1.93
CA ASP A 136 -3.16 -23.50 2.39
C ASP A 136 -3.62 -23.40 3.87
N ASP A 137 -2.75 -22.90 4.73
CA ASP A 137 -2.91 -22.81 6.19
C ASP A 137 -3.38 -21.42 6.67
N VAL A 138 -3.73 -20.52 5.75
CA VAL A 138 -4.24 -19.18 6.07
C VAL A 138 -5.65 -18.96 5.52
N ARG A 139 -6.45 -18.16 6.23
CA ARG A 139 -7.78 -17.72 5.79
C ARG A 139 -7.80 -16.24 5.44
N VAL A 140 -6.98 -15.45 6.11
CA VAL A 140 -6.93 -13.98 6.00
C VAL A 140 -5.53 -13.56 5.58
N ILE A 141 -5.44 -12.64 4.64
CA ILE A 141 -4.20 -11.99 4.21
C ILE A 141 -4.32 -10.50 4.53
N ILE A 142 -3.50 -10.00 5.46
CA ILE A 142 -3.39 -8.57 5.71
C ILE A 142 -2.38 -7.98 4.73
N PHE A 143 -2.71 -6.87 4.09
CA PHE A 143 -1.78 -6.05 3.31
C PHE A 143 -1.58 -4.71 4.02
N ASP A 144 -0.37 -4.47 4.52
CA ASP A 144 0.00 -3.23 5.21
C ASP A 144 1.37 -2.76 4.72
N ILE A 145 1.42 -1.95 3.67
CA ILE A 145 2.68 -1.43 3.12
C ILE A 145 2.49 0.01 2.67
N GLN A 146 3.46 0.87 2.98
CA GLN A 146 3.49 2.24 2.48
C GLN A 146 3.91 2.28 1.00
N ASP A 147 2.99 2.74 0.16
CA ASP A 147 3.22 3.00 -1.27
C ASP A 147 3.62 4.47 -1.51
N VAL A 148 4.01 4.80 -2.74
CA VAL A 148 4.34 6.18 -3.13
C VAL A 148 3.43 6.75 -4.20
N GLY A 149 2.42 6.05 -4.71
CA GLY A 149 1.42 6.60 -5.62
C GLY A 149 1.80 6.64 -7.10
N ALA A 150 2.88 5.98 -7.47
CA ALA A 150 3.36 5.86 -8.84
C ALA A 150 3.15 4.42 -9.34
N ARG A 151 2.56 4.26 -10.53
CA ARG A 151 2.19 2.95 -11.10
C ARG A 151 3.34 1.95 -11.20
N PHE A 152 4.56 2.44 -11.40
CA PHE A 152 5.75 1.61 -11.53
C PHE A 152 6.42 1.30 -10.19
N TYR A 153 5.92 1.84 -9.08
CA TYR A 153 6.26 1.37 -7.75
C TYR A 153 5.49 0.08 -7.47
N THR A 154 6.23 -1.01 -7.25
CA THR A 154 5.72 -2.36 -7.46
C THR A 154 4.76 -2.87 -6.39
N TYR A 155 4.56 -2.14 -5.28
CA TYR A 155 3.61 -2.54 -4.24
C TYR A 155 2.15 -2.49 -4.69
N LEU A 156 1.80 -1.59 -5.62
CA LEU A 156 0.50 -1.62 -6.30
C LEU A 156 0.29 -2.95 -7.05
N SER A 157 1.33 -3.41 -7.76
CA SER A 157 1.32 -4.69 -8.47
C SER A 157 1.29 -5.88 -7.50
N SER A 158 2.02 -5.81 -6.39
CA SER A 158 1.96 -6.83 -5.33
C SER A 158 0.56 -6.95 -4.75
N LEU A 159 -0.12 -5.83 -4.44
CA LEU A 159 -1.50 -5.85 -3.97
C LEU A 159 -2.44 -6.50 -4.98
N PHE A 160 -2.32 -6.14 -6.26
CA PHE A 160 -3.13 -6.73 -7.33
C PHE A 160 -2.98 -8.26 -7.37
N LEU A 161 -1.74 -8.76 -7.35
CA LEU A 161 -1.46 -10.20 -7.39
C LEU A 161 -1.89 -10.93 -6.11
N VAL A 162 -1.76 -10.30 -4.94
CA VAL A 162 -2.25 -10.85 -3.67
C VAL A 162 -3.77 -10.98 -3.69
N MET A 163 -4.49 -9.96 -4.16
CA MET A 163 -5.94 -10.01 -4.30
C MET A 163 -6.41 -11.06 -5.31
N GLU A 164 -5.69 -11.20 -6.42
CA GLU A 164 -5.97 -12.24 -7.41
C GLU A 164 -5.77 -13.64 -6.82
N ALA A 165 -4.64 -13.88 -6.13
CA ALA A 165 -4.38 -15.16 -5.46
C ALA A 165 -5.42 -15.45 -4.37
N ALA A 166 -5.85 -14.43 -3.64
CA ALA A 166 -6.87 -14.57 -2.62
C ALA A 166 -8.24 -14.95 -3.22
N ALA A 167 -8.64 -14.30 -4.31
CA ALA A 167 -9.88 -14.61 -5.02
C ALA A 167 -9.89 -16.04 -5.59
N GLU A 168 -8.75 -16.51 -6.10
CA GLU A 168 -8.59 -17.88 -6.63
C GLU A 168 -8.63 -18.97 -5.55
N ASN A 169 -8.35 -18.62 -4.28
CA ASN A 169 -8.18 -19.57 -3.19
C ASN A 169 -9.15 -19.33 -2.02
N ASP A 170 -10.24 -18.59 -2.26
CA ASP A 170 -11.28 -18.26 -1.28
C ASP A 170 -10.72 -17.67 0.03
N LYS A 171 -9.79 -16.70 -0.08
CA LYS A 171 -9.17 -15.99 1.05
C LYS A 171 -9.77 -14.58 1.19
N VAL A 172 -9.78 -14.07 2.43
CA VAL A 172 -10.11 -12.66 2.69
C VAL A 172 -8.84 -11.83 2.62
N VAL A 173 -8.89 -10.68 1.94
CA VAL A 173 -7.83 -9.67 2.01
C VAL A 173 -8.28 -8.52 2.89
N ILE A 174 -7.44 -8.13 3.83
CA ILE A 174 -7.61 -6.93 4.65
C ILE A 174 -6.53 -5.93 4.24
N VAL A 175 -6.90 -4.81 3.64
CA VAL A 175 -5.97 -3.70 3.36
C VAL A 175 -6.01 -2.72 4.53
N LEU A 176 -4.87 -2.54 5.19
CA LEU A 176 -4.67 -1.50 6.19
C LEU A 176 -4.21 -0.25 5.45
N ASP A 177 -5.14 0.66 5.23
CA ASP A 177 -4.92 1.73 4.28
C ASP A 177 -3.95 2.78 4.80
N ARG A 178 -3.21 3.39 3.87
CA ARG A 178 -2.20 4.40 4.14
C ARG A 178 -2.31 5.54 3.14
N PRO A 179 -1.96 6.78 3.53
CA PRO A 179 -1.99 7.91 2.61
C PRO A 179 -1.11 7.68 1.38
N ASN A 180 -1.54 8.22 0.25
CA ASN A 180 -0.75 8.28 -0.97
C ASN A 180 0.01 9.62 -0.99
N PRO A 181 1.37 9.64 -1.00
CA PRO A 181 2.15 10.87 -1.11
C PRO A 181 1.86 11.72 -2.36
N HIS A 182 1.39 11.09 -3.44
CA HIS A 182 0.93 11.73 -4.66
C HIS A 182 -0.60 11.71 -4.82
N GLY A 183 -1.35 11.48 -3.75
CA GLY A 183 -2.82 11.40 -3.79
C GLY A 183 -3.52 12.67 -4.29
N HIS A 184 -2.83 13.80 -4.24
CA HIS A 184 -3.30 15.12 -4.71
C HIS A 184 -3.29 15.28 -6.24
N GLN A 185 -2.81 14.27 -6.98
CA GLN A 185 -2.67 14.39 -8.42
C GLN A 185 -2.91 13.08 -9.17
N ILE A 186 -3.46 13.23 -10.38
CA ILE A 186 -3.56 12.17 -11.37
C ILE A 186 -2.79 12.65 -12.59
N ALA A 187 -1.85 11.89 -13.14
CA ALA A 187 -1.06 12.37 -14.27
C ALA A 187 -0.45 11.24 -15.10
N GLY A 188 -0.12 11.58 -16.34
CA GLY A 188 0.51 10.69 -17.31
C GLY A 188 -0.47 9.72 -17.98
N PRO A 189 -0.01 8.96 -18.97
CA PRO A 189 -0.87 8.08 -19.75
C PRO A 189 -1.31 6.87 -18.95
N VAL A 190 -2.57 6.47 -19.13
CA VAL A 190 -3.05 5.15 -18.73
C VAL A 190 -2.23 4.07 -19.44
N ARG A 191 -1.86 3.02 -18.72
CA ARG A 191 -1.06 1.93 -19.27
C ARG A 191 -1.87 1.12 -20.31
N SER A 192 -1.36 1.09 -21.53
CA SER A 192 -1.89 0.27 -22.64
C SER A 192 -1.61 -1.22 -22.45
N GLU A 193 -2.52 -2.09 -22.92
CA GLU A 193 -2.47 -3.54 -22.72
C GLU A 193 -1.16 -4.21 -23.11
N LYS A 194 -0.61 -3.86 -24.27
CA LYS A 194 0.68 -4.37 -24.77
C LYS A 194 1.89 -4.11 -23.87
N TRP A 195 1.77 -3.23 -22.87
CA TRP A 195 2.83 -2.89 -21.92
C TRP A 195 2.56 -3.44 -20.52
N LYS A 196 1.68 -4.44 -20.36
CA LYS A 196 1.44 -5.11 -19.08
C LYS A 196 2.73 -5.75 -18.60
N SER A 197 3.16 -5.39 -17.39
CA SER A 197 4.34 -5.96 -16.75
C SER A 197 4.23 -5.74 -15.24
N PHE A 198 5.19 -6.24 -14.46
CA PHE A 198 5.15 -6.05 -13.01
C PHE A 198 5.35 -4.58 -12.57
N VAL A 199 6.01 -3.74 -13.36
CA VAL A 199 6.12 -2.28 -13.13
C VAL A 199 4.95 -1.51 -13.77
N GLY A 200 3.87 -2.21 -14.11
CA GLY A 200 2.69 -1.67 -14.77
C GLY A 200 1.60 -2.74 -14.85
N GLN A 201 1.25 -3.32 -13.70
CA GLN A 201 0.33 -4.46 -13.64
C GLN A 201 -1.11 -4.02 -13.93
N VAL A 202 -1.45 -2.81 -13.49
CA VAL A 202 -2.81 -2.26 -13.47
C VAL A 202 -2.95 -1.17 -14.56
N PRO A 203 -4.08 -1.09 -15.28
CA PRO A 203 -4.33 -0.07 -16.31
C PRO A 203 -4.69 1.31 -15.71
N VAL A 204 -3.78 1.90 -14.93
CA VAL A 204 -3.95 3.23 -14.34
C VAL A 204 -2.95 4.24 -14.95
N PRO A 205 -3.16 5.55 -14.76
CA PRO A 205 -2.17 6.58 -15.10
C PRO A 205 -0.83 6.37 -14.38
N VAL A 206 0.19 7.18 -14.71
CA VAL A 206 1.50 7.09 -14.04
C VAL A 206 1.36 7.47 -12.57
N LEU A 207 0.72 8.61 -12.31
CA LEU A 207 0.28 9.03 -10.98
C LEU A 207 -1.22 8.80 -10.90
N HIS A 208 -1.65 7.94 -9.99
CA HIS A 208 -3.04 7.47 -9.97
C HIS A 208 -3.92 8.14 -8.92
N GLY A 209 -3.37 8.91 -8.00
CA GLY A 209 -4.12 9.70 -7.02
C GLY A 209 -4.82 8.93 -5.90
N MET A 210 -4.93 7.60 -5.99
CA MET A 210 -5.68 6.78 -5.01
C MET A 210 -4.78 6.12 -3.96
N THR A 211 -5.30 5.88 -2.76
CA THR A 211 -4.65 5.01 -1.76
C THR A 211 -4.67 3.54 -2.20
N LEU A 212 -3.91 2.67 -1.53
CA LEU A 212 -3.95 1.24 -1.83
C LEU A 212 -5.30 0.60 -1.45
N GLY A 213 -5.96 1.07 -0.38
CA GLY A 213 -7.30 0.62 -0.01
C GLY A 213 -8.35 1.00 -1.07
N GLU A 214 -8.24 2.19 -1.64
CA GLU A 214 -9.10 2.61 -2.76
C GLU A 214 -8.80 1.84 -4.04
N MET A 215 -7.52 1.59 -4.34
CA MET A 215 -7.11 0.75 -5.47
C MET A 215 -7.65 -0.67 -5.36
N ALA A 216 -7.58 -1.29 -4.18
CA ALA A 216 -8.15 -2.61 -3.96
C ALA A 216 -9.66 -2.65 -4.28
N ARG A 217 -10.41 -1.63 -3.85
CA ARG A 217 -11.83 -1.50 -4.20
C ARG A 217 -12.04 -1.33 -5.70
N LEU A 218 -11.20 -0.54 -6.37
CA LEU A 218 -11.25 -0.35 -7.81
C LEU A 218 -11.00 -1.65 -8.57
N PHE A 219 -10.03 -2.46 -8.14
CA PHE A 219 -9.71 -3.75 -8.78
C PHE A 219 -10.94 -4.67 -8.80
N ASN A 220 -11.62 -4.80 -7.65
CA ASN A 220 -12.85 -5.58 -7.54
C ASN A 220 -14.02 -4.97 -8.30
N GLY A 221 -14.22 -3.65 -8.18
CA GLY A 221 -15.37 -2.95 -8.76
C GLY A 221 -15.37 -2.95 -10.28
N GLU A 222 -14.19 -2.83 -10.89
CA GLU A 222 -14.02 -2.85 -12.34
C GLU A 222 -13.78 -4.27 -12.90
N GLY A 223 -13.77 -5.29 -12.05
CA GLY A 223 -13.53 -6.69 -12.45
C GLY A 223 -12.16 -6.89 -13.11
N TRP A 224 -11.13 -6.20 -12.62
CA TRP A 224 -9.79 -6.24 -13.21
C TRP A 224 -8.98 -7.48 -12.83
N LEU A 225 -9.35 -8.19 -11.76
CA LEU A 225 -8.74 -9.46 -11.41
C LEU A 225 -9.02 -10.50 -12.51
N GLU A 226 -8.13 -11.48 -12.69
CA GLU A 226 -8.23 -12.49 -13.74
C GLU A 226 -9.63 -13.14 -13.80
N GLY A 227 -10.19 -13.27 -15.01
CA GLY A 227 -11.52 -13.84 -15.24
C GLY A 227 -12.69 -13.02 -14.64
N GLY A 228 -12.45 -11.79 -14.17
CA GLY A 228 -13.45 -10.97 -13.48
C GLY A 228 -13.72 -11.45 -12.05
N ALA A 229 -12.76 -12.17 -11.44
CA ALA A 229 -12.88 -12.64 -10.06
C ALA A 229 -13.07 -11.47 -9.07
N GLN A 230 -13.72 -11.76 -7.95
CA GLN A 230 -13.90 -10.79 -6.87
C GLN A 230 -13.26 -11.33 -5.60
N CYS A 231 -12.34 -10.56 -5.04
CA CYS A 231 -11.73 -10.86 -3.75
C CYS A 231 -12.67 -10.45 -2.61
N ASP A 232 -12.82 -11.30 -1.59
CA ASP A 232 -13.47 -10.91 -0.33
C ASP A 232 -12.56 -9.88 0.38
N LEU A 233 -12.95 -8.60 0.31
CA LEU A 233 -12.09 -7.47 0.63
C LEU A 233 -12.64 -6.68 1.81
N ILE A 234 -11.79 -6.48 2.82
CA ILE A 234 -11.98 -5.52 3.89
C ILE A 234 -10.93 -4.42 3.73
N VAL A 235 -11.35 -3.17 3.81
CA VAL A 235 -10.42 -2.02 3.85
C VAL A 235 -10.63 -1.31 5.17
N ILE A 236 -9.57 -1.21 5.97
CA ILE A 236 -9.54 -0.38 7.17
C ILE A 236 -8.92 0.96 6.76
N PRO A 237 -9.72 2.03 6.57
CA PRO A 237 -9.24 3.27 6.00
C PRO A 237 -8.28 3.99 6.95
N CYS A 238 -7.39 4.80 6.40
CA CYS A 238 -6.72 5.85 7.18
C CYS A 238 -7.71 6.99 7.45
N GLU A 239 -7.56 7.65 8.60
CA GLU A 239 -8.42 8.75 9.05
C GLU A 239 -7.65 10.07 9.12
N GLY A 240 -8.34 11.19 8.89
CA GLY A 240 -7.73 12.52 8.95
C GLY A 240 -6.85 12.87 7.74
N TYR A 241 -6.90 12.06 6.67
CA TYR A 241 -6.24 12.33 5.39
C TYR A 241 -7.28 12.74 4.34
N ALA A 242 -7.00 13.82 3.61
CA ALA A 242 -7.67 14.17 2.38
C ALA A 242 -6.71 14.08 1.19
N HIS A 243 -7.21 13.80 -0.01
CA HIS A 243 -6.37 13.77 -1.22
C HIS A 243 -5.68 15.11 -1.49
N SER A 244 -6.22 16.23 -1.00
CA SER A 244 -5.56 17.55 -1.07
C SER A 244 -4.32 17.68 -0.20
N ASP A 245 -4.12 16.77 0.76
CA ASP A 245 -3.09 16.93 1.76
C ASP A 245 -1.69 16.55 1.25
N ALA A 246 -0.71 17.37 1.58
CA ALA A 246 0.69 17.01 1.48
C ALA A 246 1.06 16.09 2.65
N TRP A 247 1.32 14.82 2.35
CA TRP A 247 1.70 13.82 3.34
C TRP A 247 2.88 13.00 2.80
N TYR A 248 3.86 12.75 3.66
CA TYR A 248 5.01 11.89 3.34
C TYR A 248 5.30 10.97 4.52
N PRO A 249 5.71 9.72 4.27
CA PRO A 249 6.01 8.78 5.34
C PRO A 249 7.28 9.20 6.07
N HIS A 250 7.36 8.88 7.36
CA HIS A 250 8.60 9.10 8.12
C HIS A 250 9.59 7.95 7.94
N ILE A 251 9.12 6.76 7.56
CA ILE A 251 9.98 5.63 7.21
C ILE A 251 10.13 5.59 5.69
N ALA A 252 11.39 5.53 5.24
CA ALA A 252 11.71 5.43 3.83
C ALA A 252 11.05 4.17 3.21
N PRO A 253 10.19 4.33 2.19
CA PRO A 253 9.51 3.18 1.57
C PRO A 253 10.49 2.31 0.77
N SER A 254 11.55 2.91 0.23
CA SER A 254 12.72 2.20 -0.30
C SER A 254 14.03 2.93 0.03
N PRO A 255 15.18 2.25 -0.03
CA PRO A 255 16.48 2.89 0.22
C PRO A 255 16.79 4.07 -0.71
N ASN A 256 16.25 4.07 -1.94
CA ASN A 256 16.45 5.14 -2.92
C ASN A 256 15.39 6.26 -2.81
N LEU A 257 14.39 6.12 -1.93
CA LEU A 257 13.39 7.15 -1.64
C LEU A 257 13.45 7.59 -0.16
N PRO A 258 14.60 8.09 0.33
CA PRO A 258 14.78 8.36 1.76
C PRO A 258 14.14 9.67 2.26
N THR A 259 13.72 10.57 1.37
CA THR A 259 13.20 11.89 1.76
C THR A 259 11.91 12.25 1.02
N PRO A 260 11.12 13.21 1.54
CA PRO A 260 9.96 13.74 0.84
C PRO A 260 10.26 14.23 -0.58
N GLU A 261 11.43 14.83 -0.82
CA GLU A 261 11.85 15.34 -2.13
C GLU A 261 12.12 14.22 -3.12
N SER A 262 12.81 13.14 -2.70
CA SER A 262 13.04 12.00 -3.59
C SER A 262 11.75 11.29 -3.93
N ILE A 263 10.83 11.15 -2.97
CA ILE A 263 9.47 10.66 -3.22
C ILE A 263 8.76 11.56 -4.24
N ALA A 264 8.72 12.87 -4.03
CA ALA A 264 8.03 13.82 -4.91
C ALA A 264 8.58 13.84 -6.35
N LEU A 265 9.88 13.64 -6.52
CA LEU A 265 10.55 13.63 -7.83
C LEU A 265 10.50 12.27 -8.53
N TYR A 266 10.25 11.18 -7.80
CA TYR A 266 10.27 9.82 -8.31
C TYR A 266 9.44 9.62 -9.58
N PRO A 267 8.18 10.10 -9.68
CA PRO A 267 7.38 9.92 -10.89
C PRO A 267 7.97 10.57 -12.14
N SER A 268 8.80 11.61 -11.96
CA SER A 268 9.42 12.36 -13.05
C SER A 268 10.79 11.80 -13.45
N LEU A 269 11.55 11.28 -12.48
CA LEU A 269 12.90 10.78 -12.70
C LEU A 269 12.96 9.29 -13.06
N CYS A 270 12.09 8.46 -12.47
CA CYS A 270 12.08 7.02 -12.70
C CYS A 270 11.95 6.62 -14.20
N PRO A 271 11.20 7.34 -15.06
CA PRO A 271 11.20 7.05 -16.50
C PRO A 271 12.56 7.13 -17.20
N LEU A 272 13.57 7.75 -16.57
CA LEU A 272 14.94 7.81 -17.07
C LEU A 272 15.81 6.63 -16.60
N GLU A 273 15.36 5.79 -15.66
CA GLU A 273 16.08 4.58 -15.22
C GLU A 273 16.49 3.63 -16.35
N PRO A 274 15.66 3.37 -17.40
CA PRO A 274 16.09 2.52 -18.51
C PRO A 274 16.98 3.25 -19.53
N THR A 275 17.46 4.46 -19.22
CA THR A 275 18.33 5.26 -20.09
C THR A 275 19.77 5.29 -19.57
N VAL A 276 20.66 6.00 -20.26
CA VAL A 276 22.07 6.18 -19.84
C VAL A 276 22.26 7.28 -18.79
N VAL A 277 21.20 7.99 -18.42
CA VAL A 277 21.24 9.13 -17.50
C VAL A 277 21.19 8.62 -16.06
N SER A 278 22.15 9.04 -15.22
CA SER A 278 22.01 8.87 -13.77
C SER A 278 20.94 9.80 -13.24
N VAL A 279 20.07 9.28 -12.36
CA VAL A 279 18.99 10.04 -11.70
C VAL A 279 19.29 10.35 -10.22
N GLY A 280 20.53 10.09 -9.79
CA GLY A 280 21.00 10.23 -8.41
C GLY A 280 22.19 9.33 -8.14
#